data_AF-A0A6A4R245-F1
#
_entry.id   AF-A0A6A4R245-F1
#
_cell.length_a   1.000
_cell.length_b   1.000
_cell.length_c   1.000
_cell.angle_alpha   90.00
_cell.angle_beta   90.00
_cell.angle_gamma   90.00
#
_symmetry.space_group_name_H-M   'P 1'
#
loop_
_entity.id
_entity.type
_entity.pdbx_description
1 polymer ?
#
loop_
_entity_poly.entity_id
_entity_poly.type
_entity_poly.pdbx_seq_one_letter_code
_entity_poly.pdbx_strand_id
1 'polypeptide(L)'
;MLFVMGKGSFFSDISGIYQFPFLACAWTEASTIPQALVSILLRLPNIKFVIVTLGKDGCIMLERSIDGVPSTEEVDIDSLVESLKTRKNETVSIPTCISSPVTKLMAKGIGTVSGRLYFGTTESIPPSELIDTTGAGDAFIGAVLYAICAKFSPETMLSFSATVAAAKCRDLGARSGLPYRADPILVSFMQ
;
A
#
# COMPACT_ATOMS: atom_id res chain seq x y z
N MET A 1 14.24 1.67 -7.80
CA MET A 1 13.60 0.34 -7.78
C MET A 1 12.35 0.43 -6.89
N LEU A 2 11.25 -0.20 -7.30
CA LEU A 2 9.97 -0.28 -6.57
C LEU A 2 10.03 -1.41 -5.54
N PHE A 3 9.45 -1.24 -4.35
CA PHE A 3 9.29 -2.33 -3.38
C PHE A 3 7.85 -2.39 -2.86
N VAL A 4 7.15 -3.47 -3.16
CA VAL A 4 5.78 -3.71 -2.70
C VAL A 4 5.74 -5.04 -1.97
N MET A 5 5.24 -5.03 -0.73
CA MET A 5 4.98 -6.25 0.02
C MET A 5 3.47 -6.54 0.02
N GLY A 6 3.09 -7.62 -0.67
CA GLY A 6 1.75 -8.17 -0.68
C GLY A 6 1.55 -9.24 0.42
N LYS A 7 0.31 -9.42 0.88
CA LYS A 7 -0.08 -10.69 1.52
C LYS A 7 -0.24 -11.75 0.41
N GLY A 8 0.82 -12.49 0.13
CA GLY A 8 0.82 -13.59 -0.85
C GLY A 8 0.85 -14.96 -0.17
N SER A 9 -0.05 -15.84 -0.59
CA SER A 9 -0.27 -17.22 -0.10
C SER A 9 0.86 -18.21 -0.45
N PHE A 10 2.11 -17.77 -0.53
CA PHE A 10 3.20 -18.54 -1.14
C PHE A 10 4.22 -19.04 -0.12
N PHE A 11 3.77 -19.75 0.92
CA PHE A 11 4.57 -20.70 1.71
C PHE A 11 3.59 -21.65 2.43
N SER A 12 3.21 -22.74 1.78
CA SER A 12 2.33 -23.76 2.35
C SER A 12 3.04 -24.79 3.24
N ASP A 13 4.34 -24.63 3.55
CA ASP A 13 5.13 -25.63 4.29
C ASP A 13 5.86 -25.09 5.52
N ILE A 14 5.22 -24.23 6.31
CA ILE A 14 5.59 -24.05 7.72
C ILE A 14 4.31 -24.11 8.55
N SER A 15 4.02 -25.28 9.10
CA SER A 15 3.02 -25.49 10.15
C SER A 15 3.46 -24.72 11.40
N GLY A 16 3.03 -23.47 11.52
CA GLY A 16 3.33 -22.61 12.65
C GLY A 16 2.54 -21.33 12.55
N ILE A 17 1.59 -21.16 13.47
CA ILE A 17 0.68 -20.04 13.62
C ILE A 17 1.45 -18.71 13.62
N TYR A 18 1.50 -18.02 12.48
CA TYR A 18 1.82 -16.59 12.44
C TYR A 18 0.95 -15.89 11.40
N GLN A 19 0.12 -14.99 11.90
CA GLN A 19 -0.65 -14.02 11.13
C GLN A 19 0.31 -13.31 10.15
N PHE A 20 -0.05 -13.14 8.88
CA PHE A 20 0.87 -12.69 7.82
C PHE A 20 1.16 -11.18 7.64
N PRO A 21 0.74 -10.19 8.49
CA PRO A 21 1.21 -8.81 8.33
C PRO A 21 2.68 -8.59 8.74
N PHE A 22 3.45 -9.64 9.06
CA PHE A 22 4.75 -9.53 9.71
C PHE A 22 5.98 -9.63 8.80
N LEU A 23 5.89 -9.84 7.48
CA LEU A 23 7.11 -10.01 6.67
C LEU A 23 8.01 -8.75 6.67
N ALA A 24 7.42 -7.57 6.54
CA ALA A 24 8.15 -6.31 6.63
C ALA A 24 8.80 -6.16 8.02
N CYS A 25 7.99 -6.28 9.09
CA CYS A 25 8.46 -6.17 10.47
C CYS A 25 9.52 -7.23 10.82
N ALA A 26 9.38 -8.46 10.35
CA ALA A 26 10.31 -9.56 10.59
C ALA A 26 11.66 -9.30 9.90
N TRP A 27 11.65 -8.81 8.66
CA TRP A 27 12.87 -8.46 7.95
C TRP A 27 13.57 -7.23 8.55
N THR A 28 12.79 -6.24 9.03
CA THR A 28 13.33 -5.00 9.60
C THR A 28 13.59 -5.04 11.10
N GLU A 29 13.09 -6.06 11.80
CA GLU A 29 13.00 -6.13 13.27
C GLU A 29 12.21 -4.94 13.88
N ALA A 30 11.30 -4.34 13.11
CA ALA A 30 10.53 -3.17 13.54
C ALA A 30 9.28 -3.61 14.31
N SER A 31 8.86 -2.79 15.27
CA SER A 31 7.69 -3.11 16.11
C SER A 31 6.35 -2.90 15.39
N THR A 32 6.32 -2.03 14.37
CA THR A 32 5.12 -1.68 13.61
C THR A 32 5.41 -1.66 12.10
N ILE A 33 4.35 -1.79 11.29
CA ILE A 33 4.46 -1.67 9.83
C ILE A 33 5.01 -0.28 9.43
N PRO A 34 4.51 0.85 9.96
CA PRO A 34 5.03 2.16 9.56
C PRO A 34 6.52 2.34 9.86
N GLN A 35 6.98 1.84 11.01
CA GLN A 35 8.41 1.77 11.34
C GLN A 35 9.21 0.89 10.38
N ALA A 36 8.64 -0.25 9.95
CA ALA A 36 9.26 -1.11 8.95
C ALA A 36 9.46 -0.39 7.62
N LEU A 37 8.51 0.44 7.16
CA LEU A 37 8.68 1.25 5.94
C LEU A 37 9.87 2.20 6.03
N VAL A 38 10.06 2.87 7.19
CA VAL A 38 11.22 3.74 7.44
C VAL A 38 12.52 2.92 7.40
N SER A 39 12.55 1.78 8.10
CA SER A 39 13.72 0.88 8.13
C SER A 39 14.10 0.36 6.74
N ILE A 40 13.12 -0.01 5.90
CA ILE A 40 13.36 -0.45 4.51
C ILE A 40 14.01 0.68 3.70
N LEU A 41 13.50 1.90 3.77
CA LEU A 41 14.09 3.02 3.04
C LEU A 41 15.50 3.36 3.54
N LEU A 42 15.76 3.28 4.85
CA LEU A 42 17.11 3.48 5.39
C LEU A 42 18.10 2.41 4.89
N ARG A 43 17.67 1.15 4.85
CA ARG A 43 18.49 0.02 4.38
C ARG A 43 18.68 -0.02 2.86
N LEU A 44 17.72 0.52 2.08
CA LEU A 44 17.70 0.47 0.62
C LEU A 44 17.70 1.89 0.02
N PRO A 45 18.87 2.56 -0.08
CA PRO A 45 18.96 3.99 -0.41
C PRO A 45 18.48 4.34 -1.82
N ASN A 46 18.50 3.39 -2.76
CA ASN A 46 18.11 3.59 -4.17
C ASN A 46 16.61 3.36 -4.43
N ILE A 47 15.83 3.09 -3.39
CA ILE A 47 14.38 2.89 -3.49
C ILE A 47 13.67 4.22 -3.30
N LYS A 48 12.76 4.53 -4.24
CA LYS A 48 11.97 5.76 -4.23
C LYS A 48 10.81 5.68 -3.26
N PHE A 49 10.16 4.53 -3.17
CA PHE A 49 9.06 4.31 -2.27
C PHE A 49 8.85 2.84 -1.94
N VAL A 50 8.16 2.59 -0.83
CA VAL A 50 7.77 1.28 -0.33
C VAL A 50 6.25 1.26 -0.12
N ILE A 51 5.58 0.19 -0.55
CA ILE A 51 4.15 -0.03 -0.31
C ILE A 51 3.95 -1.33 0.48
N VAL A 52 3.06 -1.30 1.47
CA VAL A 52 2.56 -2.49 2.16
C VAL A 52 1.05 -2.57 2.03
N THR A 53 0.54 -3.69 1.51
CA THR A 53 -0.90 -3.97 1.48
C THR A 53 -1.37 -4.50 2.82
N LEU A 54 -2.52 -4.01 3.31
CA LEU A 54 -3.13 -4.37 4.58
C LEU A 54 -4.39 -5.25 4.42
N GLY A 55 -4.74 -5.62 3.19
CA GLY A 55 -5.97 -6.37 2.88
C GLY A 55 -7.18 -5.45 2.92
N LYS A 56 -8.22 -5.82 3.69
CA LYS A 56 -9.46 -5.01 3.83
C LYS A 56 -9.23 -3.61 4.43
N ASP A 57 -8.06 -3.37 5.01
CA ASP A 57 -7.70 -2.09 5.61
C ASP A 57 -6.96 -1.17 4.61
N GLY A 58 -6.78 -1.61 3.35
CA GLY A 58 -6.17 -0.84 2.28
C GLY A 58 -4.66 -1.03 2.15
N CYS A 59 -3.91 0.05 2.01
CA CYS A 59 -2.45 0.03 1.92
C CYS A 59 -1.80 1.28 2.53
N ILE A 60 -0.52 1.17 2.88
CA ILE A 60 0.32 2.32 3.27
C ILE A 60 1.51 2.37 2.32
N MET A 61 1.82 3.57 1.82
CA MET A 61 3.01 3.83 1.02
C MET A 61 3.83 4.95 1.63
N LEU A 62 5.15 4.75 1.70
CA LEU A 62 6.09 5.78 2.08
C LEU A 62 6.99 6.09 0.89
N GLU A 63 6.93 7.33 0.41
CA GLU A 63 7.76 7.86 -0.67
C GLU A 63 8.85 8.77 -0.10
N ARG A 64 10.10 8.52 -0.47
CA ARG A 64 11.23 9.37 -0.10
C ARG A 64 11.19 10.67 -0.89
N SER A 65 11.40 11.79 -0.21
CA SER A 65 11.68 13.08 -0.84
C SER A 65 13.19 13.33 -0.88
N ILE A 66 13.67 13.83 -2.02
CA ILE A 66 15.07 14.24 -2.21
C ILE A 66 15.22 15.75 -1.94
N ASP A 67 14.15 16.53 -2.16
CA ASP A 67 14.16 18.00 -2.18
C ASP A 67 13.50 18.63 -0.95
N GLY A 68 13.51 17.93 0.19
CA GLY A 68 12.93 18.47 1.43
C GLY A 68 13.70 19.69 1.91
N VAL A 69 13.03 20.85 2.01
CA VAL A 69 13.46 21.92 2.91
C VAL A 69 13.68 21.27 4.28
N PRO A 70 14.81 21.49 4.97
CA PRO A 70 15.02 20.91 6.28
C PRO A 70 13.96 21.45 7.24
N SER A 71 12.87 20.69 7.43
CA SER A 71 11.99 20.90 8.56
C SER A 71 12.73 20.41 9.79
N THR A 72 12.90 21.27 10.79
CA THR A 72 13.54 20.90 12.06
C THR A 72 12.68 19.93 12.85
N GLU A 73 11.36 19.94 12.62
CA GLU A 73 10.39 19.10 13.31
C GLU A 73 10.31 17.70 12.69
N GLU A 74 10.43 16.69 13.56
CA GLU A 74 10.25 15.29 13.23
C GLU A 74 8.85 14.84 13.63
N VAL A 75 8.18 14.13 12.74
CA VAL A 75 6.85 13.55 12.97
C VAL A 75 7.00 12.06 13.18
N ASP A 76 6.45 11.56 14.29
CA ASP A 76 6.38 10.12 14.55
C ASP A 76 5.51 9.41 13.49
N ILE A 77 6.09 8.40 12.84
CA ILE A 77 5.48 7.75 11.69
C ILE A 77 4.18 7.01 12.05
N ASP A 78 4.13 6.39 13.24
CA ASP A 78 2.96 5.66 13.70
C ASP A 78 1.78 6.62 13.97
N SER A 79 2.06 7.72 14.67
CA SER A 79 1.08 8.78 14.95
C SER A 79 0.53 9.39 13.66
N LEU A 80 1.39 9.60 12.64
CA LEU A 80 0.95 10.13 11.35
C LEU A 80 0.04 9.15 10.62
N VAL A 81 0.37 7.86 10.59
CA VAL A 81 -0.49 6.83 9.99
C VAL A 81 -1.88 6.83 10.62
N GLU A 82 -1.96 6.88 11.95
CA GLU A 82 -3.25 6.94 12.65
C GLU A 82 -4.03 8.22 12.30
N SER A 83 -3.34 9.37 12.23
CA SER A 83 -3.96 10.61 11.74
C SER A 83 -4.45 10.53 10.30
N LEU A 84 -3.76 9.82 9.41
CA LEU A 84 -4.25 9.59 8.04
C LEU A 84 -5.49 8.72 8.01
N LYS A 85 -5.52 7.65 8.80
CA LYS A 85 -6.65 6.71 8.86
C LYS A 85 -7.94 7.38 9.33
N THR A 86 -7.87 8.29 10.30
CA THR A 86 -9.06 9.01 10.80
C THR A 86 -9.65 10.00 9.79
N ARG A 87 -8.89 10.40 8.77
CA ARG A 87 -9.37 11.23 7.66
C ARG A 87 -10.12 10.45 6.58
N LYS A 88 -10.22 9.12 6.72
CA LYS A 88 -10.96 8.26 5.79
C LYS A 88 -12.45 8.64 5.81
N ASN A 89 -13.01 8.87 4.62
CA ASN A 89 -14.44 9.06 4.46
C ASN A 89 -15.12 7.70 4.22
N GLU A 90 -15.89 7.20 5.18
CA GLU A 90 -16.56 5.89 5.11
C GLU A 90 -17.70 5.83 4.08
N THR A 91 -18.12 6.98 3.55
CA THR A 91 -19.26 7.07 2.62
C THR A 91 -18.92 6.77 1.17
N VAL A 92 -17.63 6.67 0.81
CA VAL A 92 -17.19 6.49 -0.57
C VAL A 92 -16.92 5.00 -0.85
N SER A 93 -17.66 4.41 -1.77
CA SER A 93 -17.48 3.01 -2.19
C SER A 93 -16.20 2.78 -2.99
N ILE A 94 -15.65 3.83 -3.59
CA ILE A 94 -14.47 3.78 -4.46
C ILE A 94 -13.19 3.92 -3.62
N PRO A 95 -12.13 3.13 -3.91
CA PRO A 95 -10.82 3.33 -3.30
C PRO A 95 -10.28 4.75 -3.48
N THR A 96 -9.90 5.40 -2.38
CA THR A 96 -9.32 6.74 -2.36
C THR A 96 -7.93 6.69 -1.74
N CYS A 97 -7.13 7.73 -1.96
CA CYS A 97 -5.83 7.88 -1.35
C CYS A 97 -5.71 9.23 -0.65
N ILE A 98 -5.18 9.21 0.57
CA ILE A 98 -4.93 10.39 1.39
C ILE A 98 -3.43 10.48 1.63
N SER A 99 -2.84 11.64 1.32
CA SER A 99 -1.41 11.88 1.52
C SER A 99 -1.11 12.92 2.60
N SER A 100 0.08 12.80 3.20
CA SER A 100 0.65 13.83 4.07
C SER A 100 1.33 14.93 3.24
N PRO A 101 1.69 16.08 3.83
CA PRO A 101 2.75 16.90 3.25
C PRO A 101 4.10 16.15 3.28
N VAL A 102 5.09 16.67 2.56
CA VAL A 102 6.48 16.21 2.72
C VAL A 102 6.96 16.63 4.11
N THR A 103 7.42 15.67 4.90
CA THR A 103 7.89 15.91 6.26
C THR A 103 9.03 14.95 6.63
N LYS A 104 9.68 15.20 7.76
CA LYS A 104 10.73 14.36 8.32
C LYS A 104 10.10 13.31 9.24
N LEU A 105 10.06 12.07 8.77
CA LEU A 105 9.32 10.96 9.40
C LEU A 105 10.26 10.12 10.25
N MET A 106 10.03 10.10 11.55
CA MET A 106 10.85 9.42 12.54
C MET A 106 10.21 8.10 12.96
N ALA A 107 11.01 7.05 13.00
CA ALA A 107 10.69 5.75 13.57
C ALA A 107 11.57 5.53 14.82
N LYS A 108 10.94 5.43 15.99
CA LYS A 108 11.62 5.40 17.29
C LYS A 108 12.64 4.26 17.35
N GLY A 109 13.91 4.60 17.60
CA GLY A 109 15.01 3.63 17.70
C GLY A 109 15.50 3.06 16.36
N ILE A 110 14.94 3.50 15.24
CA ILE A 110 15.31 3.04 13.89
C ILE A 110 16.01 4.16 13.11
N GLY A 111 15.41 5.35 13.09
CA GLY A 111 15.95 6.51 12.38
C GLY A 111 14.87 7.30 11.65
N THR A 112 15.29 8.12 10.70
CA THR A 112 14.44 9.17 10.15
C THR A 112 14.59 9.29 8.63
N VAL A 113 13.47 9.43 7.92
CA VAL A 113 13.40 9.59 6.45
C VAL A 113 12.59 10.83 6.11
N SER A 114 13.09 11.68 5.20
CA SER A 114 12.27 12.75 4.62
C SER A 114 11.40 12.19 3.50
N GLY A 115 10.11 12.44 3.53
CA GLY A 115 9.19 11.83 2.59
C GLY A 115 7.74 12.22 2.75
N ARG A 116 6.91 11.60 1.91
CA ARG A 116 5.46 11.68 1.94
C ARG A 116 4.87 10.32 2.28
N LEU A 117 3.94 10.32 3.22
CA LEU A 117 3.17 9.13 3.59
C LEU A 117 1.82 9.17 2.89
N TYR A 118 1.41 8.02 2.35
CA TYR A 118 0.13 7.83 1.70
C TYR A 118 -0.62 6.69 2.37
N PHE A 119 -1.91 6.87 2.58
CA PHE A 119 -2.84 5.85 3.02
C PHE A 119 -3.88 5.64 1.91
N GLY A 120 -3.88 4.47 1.29
CA GLY A 120 -4.87 4.08 0.28
C GLY A 120 -5.96 3.23 0.92
N THR A 121 -7.23 3.58 0.69
CA THR A 121 -8.37 2.77 1.12
C THR A 121 -8.61 1.62 0.12
N THR A 122 -9.47 0.69 0.50
CA THR A 122 -9.99 -0.35 -0.39
C THR A 122 -11.49 -0.19 -0.55
N GLU A 123 -12.01 -0.76 -1.63
CA GLU A 123 -13.44 -0.97 -1.82
C GLU A 123 -13.96 -1.92 -0.73
N SER A 124 -15.16 -1.62 -0.23
CA SER A 124 -15.89 -2.51 0.67
C SER A 124 -16.71 -3.50 -0.16
N ILE A 125 -16.13 -4.65 -0.48
CA ILE A 125 -16.80 -5.72 -1.23
C ILE A 125 -17.85 -6.38 -0.32
N PRO A 126 -19.14 -6.46 -0.73
CA PRO A 126 -20.15 -7.19 0.01
C PRO A 126 -19.74 -8.66 0.23
N PRO A 127 -20.03 -9.28 1.39
CA PRO A 127 -19.67 -10.69 1.63
C PRO A 127 -20.21 -11.67 0.58
N SER A 128 -21.35 -11.36 -0.06
CA SER A 128 -21.93 -12.16 -1.15
C SER A 128 -21.15 -12.09 -2.46
N GLU A 129 -20.32 -11.06 -2.65
CA GLU A 129 -19.48 -10.85 -3.84
C GLU A 129 -18.01 -11.22 -3.61
N LEU A 130 -17.59 -11.40 -2.34
CA LEU A 130 -16.23 -11.76 -1.99
C LEU A 130 -16.01 -13.27 -2.17
N ILE A 131 -15.51 -13.68 -3.34
CA ILE A 131 -15.35 -15.10 -3.70
C ILE A 131 -13.98 -15.65 -3.29
N ASP A 132 -12.89 -14.99 -3.64
CA ASP A 132 -11.54 -15.50 -3.39
C ASP A 132 -10.49 -14.37 -3.34
N THR A 133 -9.69 -14.32 -2.28
CA THR A 133 -8.63 -13.31 -2.11
C THR A 133 -7.27 -13.74 -2.66
N THR A 134 -7.15 -14.98 -3.14
CA THR A 134 -5.91 -15.52 -3.69
C THR A 134 -5.43 -14.66 -4.84
N GLY A 135 -4.17 -14.19 -4.80
CA GLY A 135 -3.59 -13.34 -5.85
C GLY A 135 -4.01 -11.86 -5.80
N ALA A 136 -4.80 -11.40 -4.81
CA ALA A 136 -5.17 -9.98 -4.71
C ALA A 136 -3.96 -9.07 -4.50
N GLY A 137 -2.96 -9.52 -3.73
CA GLY A 137 -1.69 -8.82 -3.58
C GLY A 137 -0.89 -8.75 -4.89
N ASP A 138 -0.87 -9.83 -5.67
CA ASP A 138 -0.19 -9.87 -6.97
C ASP A 138 -0.90 -8.98 -8.00
N ALA A 139 -2.24 -8.96 -8.00
CA ALA A 139 -3.05 -8.06 -8.80
C ALA A 139 -2.76 -6.59 -8.46
N PHE A 140 -2.68 -6.26 -7.17
CA PHE A 140 -2.29 -4.92 -6.71
C PHE A 140 -0.89 -4.54 -7.22
N ILE A 141 0.10 -5.43 -7.09
CA ILE A 141 1.47 -5.19 -7.56
C ILE A 141 1.49 -4.98 -9.09
N GLY A 142 0.79 -5.83 -9.84
CA GLY A 142 0.67 -5.70 -11.29
C GLY A 142 0.05 -4.37 -11.71
N ALA A 143 -0.98 -3.92 -10.98
CA ALA A 143 -1.62 -2.62 -11.20
C ALA A 143 -0.72 -1.43 -10.85
N VAL A 144 0.09 -1.52 -9.78
CA VAL A 144 1.11 -0.51 -9.44
C VAL A 144 2.13 -0.40 -10.57
N LEU A 145 2.63 -1.54 -11.07
CA LEU A 145 3.58 -1.55 -12.19
C LEU A 145 3.00 -0.92 -13.45
N TYR A 146 1.74 -1.26 -13.77
CA TYR A 146 1.01 -0.64 -14.86
C TYR A 146 0.90 0.88 -14.69
N ALA A 147 0.45 1.35 -13.52
CA ALA A 147 0.23 2.75 -13.21
C ALA A 147 1.54 3.57 -13.27
N ILE A 148 2.68 2.99 -12.87
CA ILE A 148 4.00 3.61 -13.04
C ILE A 148 4.32 3.81 -14.52
N CYS A 149 4.12 2.77 -15.35
CA CYS A 149 4.32 2.87 -16.80
C CYS A 149 3.38 3.90 -17.44
N ALA A 150 2.15 4.01 -16.92
CA ALA A 150 1.15 5.00 -17.33
C ALA A 150 1.37 6.39 -16.72
N LYS A 151 2.41 6.59 -15.88
CA LYS A 151 2.75 7.86 -15.22
C LYS A 151 1.63 8.44 -14.35
N PHE A 152 0.86 7.58 -13.69
CA PHE A 152 -0.14 8.03 -12.72
C PHE A 152 0.55 8.73 -11.52
N SER A 153 -0.13 9.70 -10.93
CA SER A 153 0.28 10.23 -9.63
C SER A 153 0.21 9.14 -8.56
N PRO A 154 0.96 9.24 -7.44
CA PRO A 154 0.90 8.25 -6.38
C PRO A 154 -0.51 8.01 -5.84
N GLU A 155 -1.32 9.06 -5.68
CA GLU A 155 -2.71 8.93 -5.24
C GLU A 155 -3.56 8.11 -6.23
N THR A 156 -3.49 8.45 -7.52
CA THR A 156 -4.21 7.74 -8.59
C THR A 156 -3.72 6.30 -8.72
N MET A 157 -2.41 6.06 -8.60
CA MET A 157 -1.79 4.74 -8.62
C MET A 157 -2.32 3.83 -7.52
N LEU A 158 -2.39 4.31 -6.27
CA LEU A 158 -2.86 3.51 -5.14
C LEU A 158 -4.36 3.21 -5.24
N SER A 159 -5.17 4.20 -5.59
CA SER A 159 -6.60 4.01 -5.84
C SER A 159 -6.86 3.02 -6.97
N PHE A 160 -6.20 3.19 -8.12
CA PHE A 160 -6.31 2.28 -9.27
C PHE A 160 -5.93 0.84 -8.88
N SER A 161 -4.81 0.68 -8.16
CA SER A 161 -4.30 -0.64 -7.79
C SER A 161 -5.21 -1.35 -6.79
N ALA A 162 -5.81 -0.60 -5.85
CA ALA A 162 -6.81 -1.11 -4.94
C ALA A 162 -8.09 -1.54 -5.68
N THR A 163 -8.54 -0.78 -6.69
CA THR A 163 -9.70 -1.15 -7.53
C THR A 163 -9.44 -2.45 -8.29
N VAL A 164 -8.27 -2.60 -8.91
CA VAL A 164 -7.90 -3.84 -9.63
C VAL A 164 -7.84 -5.04 -8.69
N ALA A 165 -7.27 -4.88 -7.49
CA ALA A 165 -7.22 -5.94 -6.48
C ALA A 165 -8.61 -6.32 -5.95
N ALA A 166 -9.50 -5.34 -5.77
CA ALA A 166 -10.88 -5.58 -5.34
C ALA A 166 -11.71 -6.29 -6.42
N ALA A 167 -11.56 -5.90 -7.68
CA ALA A 167 -12.18 -6.59 -8.82
C ALA A 167 -11.75 -8.07 -8.88
N LYS A 168 -10.45 -8.34 -8.71
CA LYS A 168 -9.91 -9.70 -8.64
C LYS A 168 -10.61 -10.54 -7.58
N CYS A 169 -10.94 -9.96 -6.43
CA CYS A 169 -11.52 -10.70 -5.31
C CYS A 169 -12.92 -11.29 -5.59
N ARG A 170 -13.56 -10.91 -6.70
CA ARG A 170 -14.92 -11.33 -7.08
C ARG A 170 -14.98 -12.63 -7.88
N ASP A 171 -13.84 -13.18 -8.28
CA ASP A 171 -13.75 -14.44 -9.02
C ASP A 171 -12.74 -15.41 -8.39
N LEU A 172 -12.95 -16.70 -8.64
CA LEU A 172 -12.13 -17.80 -8.13
C LEU A 172 -10.76 -17.89 -8.83
N GLY A 173 -9.70 -18.06 -8.04
CA GLY A 173 -8.32 -18.25 -8.50
C GLY A 173 -7.54 -16.95 -8.63
N ALA A 174 -6.23 -17.03 -8.89
CA ALA A 174 -5.33 -15.88 -8.82
C ALA A 174 -5.43 -14.86 -9.97
N ARG A 175 -6.03 -15.23 -11.10
CA ARG A 175 -6.07 -14.42 -12.33
C ARG A 175 -7.47 -14.11 -12.83
N SER A 176 -8.44 -14.95 -12.52
CA SER A 176 -9.84 -14.68 -12.81
C SER A 176 -10.28 -13.40 -12.10
N GLY A 177 -11.19 -12.63 -12.70
CA GLY A 177 -11.67 -11.36 -12.15
C GLY A 177 -10.73 -10.17 -12.34
N LEU A 178 -9.56 -10.35 -12.97
CA LEU A 178 -8.72 -9.21 -13.35
C LEU A 178 -9.45 -8.38 -14.43
N PRO A 179 -9.66 -7.08 -14.21
CA PRO A 179 -10.35 -6.22 -15.16
C PRO A 179 -9.52 -6.04 -16.43
N TYR A 180 -10.20 -5.98 -17.58
CA TYR A 180 -9.59 -5.56 -18.82
C TYR A 180 -9.40 -4.04 -18.84
N ARG A 181 -8.51 -3.54 -19.70
CA ARG A 181 -8.26 -2.10 -19.83
C ARG A 181 -9.53 -1.28 -20.09
N ALA A 182 -10.47 -1.82 -20.86
CA ALA A 182 -11.72 -1.15 -21.23
C ALA A 182 -12.83 -1.31 -20.18
N ASP A 183 -12.55 -1.92 -19.03
CA ASP A 183 -13.54 -2.14 -17.99
C ASP A 183 -14.07 -0.79 -17.44
N PRO A 184 -15.40 -0.59 -17.39
CA PRO A 184 -16.02 0.63 -16.87
C PRO A 184 -15.49 1.08 -15.51
N ILE A 185 -15.11 0.14 -14.62
CA ILE A 185 -14.59 0.49 -13.28
C ILE A 185 -13.23 1.19 -13.33
N LEU A 186 -12.49 1.05 -14.44
CA LEU A 186 -11.17 1.64 -14.62
C LEU A 186 -11.18 2.92 -15.46
N VAL A 187 -12.27 3.21 -16.18
CA VAL A 187 -12.34 4.31 -17.16
C VAL A 187 -11.99 5.67 -16.54
N SER A 188 -12.41 5.93 -15.30
CA SER A 188 -12.12 7.18 -14.58
C SER A 188 -10.63 7.41 -14.32
N PHE A 189 -9.82 6.36 -14.29
CA PHE A 189 -8.37 6.45 -14.10
C PHE A 189 -7.61 6.66 -15.41
N MET A 190 -8.25 6.46 -16.56
CA MET A 190 -7.59 6.47 -17.87
C MET A 190 -7.76 7.78 -18.65
N GLN A 191 -8.37 8.80 -18.02
CA GLN A 191 -8.54 10.14 -18.57
C GLN A 191 -7.30 11.00 -18.31
#